data_AF-K2RIE2-F1
#
_entry.id   AF-K2RIE2-F1
#
_cell.length_a   1.000
_cell.length_b   1.000
_cell.length_c   1.000
_cell.angle_alpha   90.00
_cell.angle_beta   90.00
_cell.angle_gamma   90.00
#
_symmetry.space_group_name_H-M   'P 1'
#
loop_
_entity.id
_entity.type
_entity.pdbx_description
1 polymer ?
#
loop_
_entity_poly.entity_id
_entity_poly.type
_entity_poly.pdbx_seq_one_letter_code
_entity_poly.pdbx_strand_id
1 'polypeptide(L)'
;MDKGISVKFNGGREVTGTLKGYDQLMNLVLDDVKEVMRDDEGNETTRSLGLIVARGTLLVLISPLDGSEEIANPFAPAEDE
;
A
#
# COMPACT_ATOMS: atom_id res chain seq x y z
N MET A 1 7.71 -13.58 -7.55
CA MET A 1 8.36 -13.03 -6.35
C MET A 1 9.29 -11.91 -6.81
N ASP A 2 9.65 -10.97 -5.95
CA ASP A 2 10.32 -9.70 -6.30
C ASP A 2 9.45 -8.74 -7.14
N LYS A 3 8.17 -8.66 -6.81
CA LYS A 3 7.28 -7.61 -7.34
C LYS A 3 6.91 -6.63 -6.24
N GLY A 4 6.77 -5.37 -6.64
CA GLY A 4 6.22 -4.33 -5.78
C GLY A 4 4.73 -4.56 -5.54
N ILE A 5 4.31 -4.49 -4.28
CA ILE A 5 2.91 -4.57 -3.87
C ILE A 5 2.55 -3.38 -2.97
N SER A 6 1.29 -2.98 -3.01
CA SER A 6 0.66 -2.15 -1.98
C SER A 6 -0.16 -3.03 -1.04
N VAL A 7 -0.07 -2.74 0.25
CA VAL A 7 -0.73 -3.50 1.31
C VAL A 7 -1.44 -2.53 2.25
N LYS A 8 -2.74 -2.75 2.45
CA LYS A 8 -3.54 -2.03 3.45
C LYS A 8 -3.82 -2.92 4.64
N PHE A 9 -3.63 -2.37 5.84
CA PHE A 9 -3.91 -3.03 7.09
C PHE A 9 -5.21 -2.52 7.71
N ASN A 10 -5.76 -3.33 8.61
CA ASN A 10 -6.80 -2.86 9.53
C ASN A 10 -6.27 -1.66 10.33
N GLY A 11 -7.08 -0.63 10.49
CA GLY A 11 -6.69 0.64 11.12
C GLY A 11 -6.14 1.70 10.17
N GLY A 12 -6.21 1.48 8.84
CA GLY A 12 -5.92 2.50 7.82
C GLY A 12 -4.46 2.64 7.44
N ARG A 13 -3.56 1.85 8.04
CA ARG A 13 -2.13 1.86 7.67
C ARG A 13 -1.95 1.31 6.26
N GLU A 14 -1.16 2.00 5.45
CA GLU A 14 -0.85 1.62 4.08
C GLU A 14 0.67 1.59 3.86
N VAL A 15 1.15 0.51 3.26
CA VAL A 15 2.57 0.35 2.94
C VAL A 15 2.75 -0.16 1.52
N THR A 16 3.87 0.23 0.93
CA THR A 16 4.35 -0.29 -0.36
C THR A 16 5.70 -0.95 -0.14
N GLY A 17 5.97 -2.06 -0.82
CA GLY A 17 7.23 -2.78 -0.69
C GLY A 17 7.38 -3.94 -1.65
N THR A 18 8.56 -4.54 -1.68
CA THR A 18 8.87 -5.68 -2.56
C THR A 18 8.57 -6.99 -1.84
N LEU A 19 7.70 -7.82 -2.41
CA LEU A 19 7.36 -9.12 -1.83
C LEU A 19 8.50 -10.13 -1.99
N LYS A 20 9.14 -10.49 -0.87
CA LYS A 20 10.23 -11.47 -0.80
C LYS A 20 9.76 -12.87 -0.44
N GLY A 21 8.69 -12.98 0.36
CA GLY A 21 8.15 -14.28 0.76
C GLY A 21 6.83 -14.16 1.50
N TYR A 22 6.14 -15.30 1.66
CA TYR A 22 4.91 -15.40 2.42
C TYR A 22 4.71 -16.82 2.96
N ASP A 23 3.80 -16.98 3.92
CA ASP A 23 3.37 -18.27 4.45
C ASP A 23 1.87 -18.52 4.24
N GLN A 24 1.38 -19.69 4.65
CA GLN A 24 -0.03 -20.08 4.53
C GLN A 24 -0.99 -19.24 5.40
N LEU A 25 -0.47 -18.56 6.42
CA LEU A 25 -1.23 -17.65 7.26
C LEU A 25 -1.23 -16.22 6.70
N MET A 26 -0.70 -16.02 5.49
CA MET A 26 -0.57 -14.74 4.82
C MET A 26 0.34 -13.75 5.56
N ASN A 27 1.27 -14.22 6.39
CA ASN A 27 2.35 -13.34 6.84
C ASN A 27 3.25 -13.06 5.65
N LEU A 28 3.67 -11.80 5.48
CA LEU A 28 4.48 -11.37 4.33
C LEU A 28 5.84 -10.90 4.80
N VAL A 29 6.88 -11.26 4.05
CA VAL A 29 8.20 -10.65 4.15
C VAL A 29 8.32 -9.61 3.04
N LEU A 30 8.44 -8.35 3.42
CA LEU A 30 8.51 -7.21 2.50
C LEU A 30 9.83 -6.46 2.69
N ASP A 31 10.46 -6.12 1.59
CA ASP A 31 11.72 -5.36 1.55
C ASP A 31 11.50 -3.97 0.95
N ASP A 32 12.44 -3.06 1.22
CA ASP A 32 12.38 -1.64 0.79
C ASP A 32 11.04 -0.95 1.12
N VAL A 33 10.48 -1.26 2.30
CA VAL A 33 9.12 -0.84 2.62
C VAL A 33 9.03 0.65 2.90
N LYS A 34 8.03 1.30 2.30
CA LYS A 34 7.63 2.67 2.57
C LYS A 34 6.19 2.69 3.09
N GLU A 35 5.99 3.33 4.22
CA GLU A 35 4.66 3.57 4.79
C GLU A 35 4.18 4.97 4.43
N VAL A 36 2.92 5.06 4.02
CA VAL A 36 2.21 6.32 3.79
C VAL A 36 1.38 6.63 5.04
N MET A 37 1.58 7.82 5.60
CA MET A 37 0.85 8.34 6.76
C MET A 37 0.09 9.58 6.33
N ARG A 38 -1.20 9.66 6.67
CA ARG A 38 -2.04 10.84 6.49
C ARG A 38 -2.34 11.44 7.85
N ASP A 39 -2.18 12.75 7.97
CA ASP A 39 -2.63 13.50 9.14
C ASP A 39 -4.11 13.93 9.00
N ASP A 40 -4.65 14.56 10.04
CA ASP A 40 -6.04 15.05 10.08
C ASP A 40 -6.31 16.17 9.07
N GLU A 41 -5.26 16.83 8.58
CA GLU A 41 -5.31 17.89 7.56
C GLU A 41 -5.22 17.34 6.13
N GLY A 42 -5.00 16.03 5.98
CA GLY A 42 -4.88 15.34 4.70
C GLY A 42 -3.48 15.40 4.08
N ASN A 43 -2.47 15.88 4.82
CA ASN A 43 -1.09 15.88 4.33
C ASN A 43 -0.53 14.45 4.36
N GLU A 44 0.06 14.04 3.24
CA GLU A 44 0.74 12.76 3.13
C GLU A 44 2.23 12.89 3.47
N THR A 45 2.69 12.03 4.37
CA THR A 45 4.11 11.86 4.67
C THR A 45 4.50 10.41 4.46
N THR A 46 5.74 10.19 4.03
CA THR A 46 6.28 8.84 3.83
C THR A 46 7.46 8.58 4.75
N ARG A 47 7.53 7.35 5.28
CA ARG A 47 8.70 6.88 6.03
C ARG A 47 9.20 5.54 5.52
N SER A 48 10.52 5.38 5.50
CA SER A 48 11.17 4.11 5.15
C SER A 48 11.23 3.20 6.37
N LEU A 49 10.88 1.93 6.19
CA LEU A 49 10.92 0.88 7.22
C LEU A 49 11.94 -0.23 6.88
N GLY A 50 12.47 -0.26 5.66
CA GLY A 50 13.40 -1.31 5.20
C GLY A 50 12.71 -2.68 5.12
N LEU A 51 13.35 -3.70 5.70
CA LEU A 51 12.85 -5.08 5.72
C LEU A 51 11.88 -5.29 6.90
N ILE A 52 10.64 -5.69 6.60
CA ILE A 52 9.61 -5.95 7.62
C ILE A 52 8.96 -7.32 7.45
N VAL A 53 8.30 -7.77 8.52
CA VAL A 53 7.34 -8.87 8.50
C VAL A 53 5.94 -8.32 8.77
N ALA A 54 5.06 -8.40 7.78
CA ALA A 54 3.65 -8.03 7.91
C ALA A 54 2.83 -9.21 8.44
N ARG A 55 2.00 -8.98 9.47
CA ARG A 55 1.16 -10.04 10.05
C ARG A 55 -0.11 -10.25 9.24
N GLY A 56 -0.34 -11.48 8.79
CA GLY A 56 -1.48 -11.85 7.92
C GLY A 56 -2.85 -11.52 8.52
N THR A 57 -2.99 -11.61 9.84
CA THR A 57 -4.24 -11.34 10.56
C THR A 57 -4.72 -9.89 10.48
N LEU A 58 -3.83 -8.95 10.11
CA LEU A 58 -4.15 -7.52 10.00
C LEU A 58 -4.31 -7.08 8.54
N LEU A 59 -4.06 -7.94 7.56
CA LEU A 59 -4.16 -7.59 6.15
C LEU A 59 -5.62 -7.44 5.74
N VAL A 60 -5.90 -6.36 5.00
CA VAL A 60 -7.23 -6.07 4.44
C VAL A 60 -7.19 -6.11 2.92
N LEU A 61 -6.14 -5.56 2.31
CA LEU A 61 -5.97 -5.53 0.85
C LEU A 61 -4.51 -5.79 0.47
N ILE A 62 -4.31 -6.52 -0.62
CA ILE A 62 -3.03 -6.66 -1.31
C ILE A 62 -3.28 -6.37 -2.79
N SER A 63 -2.53 -5.44 -3.38
CA SER A 63 -2.58 -5.15 -4.82
C SER A 63 -1.17 -5.05 -5.42
N PRO A 64 -1.00 -5.43 -6.69
CA PRO A 64 0.26 -5.16 -7.39
C PRO A 64 0.43 -3.66 -7.61
N LEU A 65 1.66 -3.16 -7.45
CA LEU A 65 1.99 -1.78 -7.84
C LEU A 65 1.97 -1.60 -9.36
N ASP A 66 2.40 -2.64 -10.08
CA ASP A 66 2.39 -2.65 -11.54
C ASP A 66 0.95 -2.68 -12.07
N GLY A 67 0.63 -1.72 -12.95
CA GLY A 67 -0.71 -1.52 -13.50
C GLY A 67 -1.68 -0.75 -12.60
N SER A 68 -1.22 -0.22 -11.46
CA SER A 68 -2.02 0.67 -10.60
C SER A 68 -1.55 2.12 -10.77
N GLU A 69 -2.49 3.03 -11.03
CA GLU A 69 -2.24 4.46 -11.09
C GLU A 69 -3.34 5.25 -10.37
N GLU A 70 -2.97 6.38 -9.80
CA GLU A 70 -3.94 7.33 -9.28
C GLU A 70 -4.55 8.11 -10.44
N ILE A 71 -5.88 8.17 -10.46
CA ILE A 71 -6.64 8.87 -11.51
C ILE A 71 -7.46 9.99 -10.88
N ALA A 72 -7.72 11.04 -11.67
CA ALA A 72 -8.74 12.03 -11.32
C ALA A 72 -10.11 11.35 -11.17
N ASN A 73 -11.02 11.97 -10.42
CA ASN A 73 -12.37 11.46 -10.23
C ASN A 73 -13.05 11.25 -11.60
N PRO A 74 -13.31 10.00 -12.03
CA PRO A 74 -13.85 9.72 -13.36
C PRO A 74 -15.33 10.08 -13.50
N PHE A 75 -15.97 10.49 -12.41
CA PHE A 75 -17.37 10.93 -12.34
C PHE A 75 -17.50 12.44 -12.08
N ALA A 76 -16.40 13.18 -12.10
CA ALA A 76 -16.49 14.64 -12.06
C ALA A 76 -17.27 15.12 -13.30
N PRO A 77 -18.22 16.06 -13.14
CA PRO A 77 -18.87 16.66 -14.30
C PRO A 77 -17.79 17.26 -15.20
N ALA A 78 -17.87 16.97 -16.51
CA ALA A 78 -17.05 17.68 -17.48
C ALA A 78 -17.37 19.17 -17.29
N GLU A 79 -16.35 20.01 -17.10
CA GLU A 79 -16.55 21.45 -17.20
C GLU A 79 -16.97 21.71 -18.65
N ASP A 80 -18.26 21.98 -18.86
CA ASP A 80 -18.78 22.46 -20.13
C ASP A 80 -18.05 23.78 -20.44
N GLU A 81 -17.26 23.82 -21.53
CA GLU A 81 -16.63 25.05 -22.05
C GLU A 81 -17.66 26.13 -22.44
#